data_AF-A0A970MW49-F1
#
_entry.id   AF-A0A970MW49-F1
#
_cell.length_a   1.000
_cell.length_b   1.000
_cell.length_c   1.000
_cell.angle_alpha   90.00
_cell.angle_beta   90.00
_cell.angle_gamma   90.00
#
_symmetry.space_group_name_H-M   'P 1'
#
loop_
_entity.id
_entity.type
_entity.pdbx_description
1 polymer ?
#
loop_
_entity_poly.entity_id
_entity_poly.type
_entity_poly.pdbx_seq_one_letter_code
_entity_poly.pdbx_strand_id
1 'polypeptide(L)'
;MNCRRVVNSISAYVDGELTGAEMLDIRRHLEDCPECMEEYESLRETKLMVARLANVTPRADFAASIIHKLNQTTMSPHQKLLTRMTGYLGRKLSPAVAALAVSGIAFAILAAGGQNNLEPGSEVVANAPVSVYKQNISFTPEIPENPILYSNSGPVVIANEADHGSLQFVDFATR
;
A
#
# COMPACT_ATOMS: atom_id res chain seq x y z
N MET A 1 -20.08 11.63 3.60
CA MET A 1 -18.72 12.20 3.73
C MET A 1 -18.80 13.70 3.46
N ASN A 2 -17.86 14.52 3.95
CA ASN A 2 -17.78 15.94 3.57
C ASN A 2 -16.45 16.22 2.86
N CYS A 3 -16.38 17.31 2.09
CA CYS A 3 -15.22 17.65 1.26
C CYS A 3 -13.94 17.76 2.10
N ARG A 4 -14.00 18.39 3.27
CA ARG A 4 -12.84 18.53 4.18
C ARG A 4 -12.20 17.18 4.53
N ARG A 5 -13.03 16.17 4.85
CA ARG A 5 -12.52 14.84 5.16
C ARG A 5 -11.95 14.16 3.92
N VAL A 6 -12.57 14.33 2.75
CA VAL A 6 -12.05 13.77 1.49
C VAL A 6 -10.71 14.38 1.12
N VAL A 7 -10.59 15.71 1.06
CA VAL A 7 -9.35 16.41 0.73
C VAL A 7 -8.21 15.98 1.66
N ASN A 8 -8.46 15.86 2.97
CA ASN A 8 -7.46 15.40 3.92
C ASN A 8 -7.03 13.92 3.74
N SER A 9 -7.86 13.11 3.08
CA SER A 9 -7.61 11.67 2.88
C SER A 9 -7.32 11.33 1.41
N ILE A 10 -7.29 12.31 0.51
CA ILE A 10 -7.22 12.08 -0.94
C ILE A 10 -5.87 11.50 -1.36
N SER A 11 -4.78 11.88 -0.68
CA SER A 11 -3.45 11.27 -0.89
C SER A 11 -3.42 9.80 -0.49
N ALA A 12 -3.89 9.48 0.72
CA ALA A 12 -3.98 8.10 1.18
C ALA A 12 -4.91 7.26 0.29
N TYR A 13 -5.97 7.86 -0.25
CA TYR A 13 -6.84 7.23 -1.25
C TYR A 13 -6.09 6.91 -2.56
N VAL A 14 -5.34 7.87 -3.09
CA VAL A 14 -4.50 7.71 -4.31
C VAL A 14 -3.41 6.65 -4.11
N ASP A 15 -2.89 6.51 -2.89
CA ASP A 15 -1.86 5.52 -2.53
C ASP A 15 -2.44 4.15 -2.12
N GLY A 16 -3.75 4.04 -1.94
CA GLY A 16 -4.42 2.80 -1.56
C GLY A 16 -4.21 2.41 -0.10
N GLU A 17 -3.96 3.38 0.77
CA GLU A 17 -3.62 3.16 2.19
C GLU A 17 -4.86 3.13 3.11
N LEU A 18 -6.04 3.40 2.57
CA LEU A 18 -7.29 3.45 3.33
C LEU A 18 -7.98 2.08 3.41
N THR A 19 -8.84 1.91 4.41
CA THR A 19 -9.67 0.70 4.49
C THR A 19 -10.66 0.62 3.34
N GLY A 20 -11.13 -0.59 2.99
CA GLY A 20 -12.10 -0.76 1.90
C GLY A 20 -13.38 0.06 2.07
N ALA A 21 -13.86 0.23 3.32
CA ALA A 21 -15.02 1.06 3.61
C ALA A 21 -14.75 2.55 3.33
N GLU A 22 -13.58 3.06 3.74
CA GLU A 22 -13.19 4.45 3.49
C GLU A 22 -12.96 4.73 2.01
N MET A 23 -12.37 3.78 1.27
CA MET A 23 -12.21 3.88 -0.18
C MET A 23 -13.57 4.00 -0.88
N LEU A 24 -14.58 3.22 -0.45
CA LEU A 24 -15.94 3.29 -1.00
C LEU A 24 -16.62 4.64 -0.67
N ASP A 25 -16.46 5.12 0.56
CA ASP A 25 -17.05 6.39 0.99
C ASP A 25 -16.45 7.59 0.23
N ILE A 26 -15.14 7.56 -0.04
CA ILE A 26 -14.47 8.59 -0.86
C ILE A 26 -14.93 8.48 -2.31
N ARG A 27 -14.96 7.29 -2.90
CA ARG A 27 -15.40 7.07 -4.28
C ARG A 27 -16.78 7.68 -4.54
N ARG A 28 -17.76 7.35 -3.68
CA ARG A 28 -19.11 7.90 -3.79
C ARG A 28 -19.12 9.43 -3.68
N HIS A 29 -18.27 10.00 -2.83
CA HIS A 29 -18.16 11.46 -2.74
C HIS A 29 -17.57 12.09 -3.99
N LEU A 30 -16.56 11.47 -4.62
CA LEU A 30 -15.97 11.95 -5.87
C LEU A 30 -16.96 11.91 -7.03
N GLU A 31 -17.87 10.93 -7.06
CA GLU A 31 -18.96 10.85 -8.04
C GLU A 31 -19.95 12.04 -7.90
N ASP A 32 -20.17 12.51 -6.67
CA ASP A 32 -21.14 13.56 -6.37
C ASP A 32 -20.53 14.98 -6.27
N CYS A 33 -19.21 15.11 -6.14
CA CYS A 33 -18.53 16.39 -5.86
C CYS A 33 -17.42 16.70 -6.89
N PRO A 34 -17.67 17.64 -7.83
CA PRO A 34 -16.69 17.97 -8.87
C PRO A 34 -15.42 18.64 -8.32
N GLU A 35 -15.54 19.47 -7.27
CA GLU A 35 -14.37 20.10 -6.63
C GLU A 35 -13.40 19.06 -6.06
N CYS A 36 -13.91 18.04 -5.37
CA CYS A 36 -13.06 16.97 -4.85
C CYS A 36 -12.52 16.06 -5.96
N MET A 37 -13.25 15.91 -7.07
CA MET A 37 -12.78 15.18 -8.24
C MET A 37 -11.60 15.89 -8.91
N GLU A 38 -11.64 17.22 -9.01
CA GLU A 38 -10.53 18.02 -9.54
C GLU A 38 -9.26 17.86 -8.68
N GLU A 39 -9.40 17.94 -7.36
CA GLU A 39 -8.29 17.69 -6.43
C GLU A 39 -7.72 16.26 -6.56
N TYR A 40 -8.59 15.27 -6.74
CA TYR A 40 -8.19 13.89 -6.97
C TYR A 40 -7.36 13.73 -8.24
N GLU A 41 -7.84 14.27 -9.36
CA GLU A 41 -7.13 14.16 -10.65
C GLU A 41 -5.81 14.92 -10.63
N SER A 42 -5.77 16.12 -10.04
CA SER A 42 -4.53 16.89 -9.86
C SER A 42 -3.45 16.10 -9.11
N LEU A 43 -3.83 15.45 -8.00
CA LEU A 43 -2.90 14.64 -7.22
C LEU A 43 -2.49 13.35 -7.97
N ARG A 44 -3.43 12.73 -8.69
CA ARG A 44 -3.18 11.55 -9.51
C ARG A 44 -2.22 11.85 -10.66
N GLU A 45 -2.38 12.97 -11.35
CA GLU A 45 -1.46 13.43 -12.38
C GLU A 45 -0.06 13.66 -11.82
N THR A 46 0.05 14.33 -10.68
CA THR A 46 1.33 14.54 -9.99
C THR A 46 2.03 13.22 -9.69
N LYS A 47 1.30 12.22 -9.17
CA LYS A 47 1.82 10.88 -8.93
C LYS A 47 2.31 10.21 -10.22
N LEU A 48 1.58 10.35 -11.32
CA LEU A 48 1.98 9.81 -12.62
C LEU A 48 3.25 10.48 -13.15
N MET A 49 3.42 11.79 -12.97
CA MET A 49 4.65 12.49 -13.37
C MET A 49 5.85 11.98 -12.58
N VAL A 50 5.73 11.83 -11.27
CA VAL A 50 6.79 11.28 -10.41
C VAL A 50 7.11 9.83 -10.78
N ALA A 51 6.10 9.01 -11.11
CA ALA A 51 6.30 7.63 -11.52
C ALA A 51 7.06 7.46 -12.85
N ARG A 52 7.11 8.51 -13.68
CA ARG A 52 7.85 8.53 -14.96
C ARG A 52 9.32 8.88 -14.80
N LEU A 53 9.76 9.30 -13.62
CA LEU A 53 11.16 9.57 -13.36
C LEU A 53 12.00 8.31 -13.57
N ALA A 54 13.23 8.47 -14.06
CA ALA A 54 14.12 7.35 -14.30
C ALA A 54 14.37 6.57 -13.00
N ASN A 55 14.14 5.26 -13.04
CA ASN A 55 14.50 4.39 -11.93
C ASN A 55 16.02 4.30 -11.82
N VAL A 56 16.53 4.46 -10.60
CA VAL A 56 17.95 4.24 -10.31
C VAL A 56 18.22 2.74 -10.39
N THR A 57 19.08 2.32 -11.32
CA THR A 57 19.54 0.93 -11.39
C THR A 57 20.36 0.62 -10.14
N PRO A 58 19.94 -0.32 -9.29
CA PRO A 58 20.71 -0.70 -8.11
C PRO A 58 22.01 -1.39 -8.53
N ARG A 59 23.01 -1.40 -7.64
CA ARG A 59 24.26 -2.14 -7.85
C ARG A 59 23.96 -3.63 -8.03
N ALA A 60 24.74 -4.33 -8.86
CA ALA A 60 24.49 -5.73 -9.23
C ALA A 60 24.42 -6.70 -8.03
N ASP A 61 25.09 -6.37 -6.92
CA ASP A 61 25.10 -7.15 -5.67
C ASP A 61 24.02 -6.73 -4.66
N PHE A 62 23.19 -5.71 -4.96
CA PHE A 62 22.24 -5.14 -3.99
C PHE A 62 21.26 -6.19 -3.47
N ALA A 63 20.63 -6.95 -4.37
CA ALA A 63 19.71 -8.02 -3.99
C ALA A 63 20.40 -9.08 -3.11
N ALA A 64 21.61 -9.50 -3.49
CA ALA A 64 22.40 -10.45 -2.71
C ALA A 64 22.76 -9.90 -1.31
N SER A 65 23.09 -8.62 -1.21
CA SER A 65 23.38 -7.92 0.04
C SER A 65 22.17 -7.88 0.97
N ILE A 66 20.97 -7.58 0.44
CA ILE A 66 19.72 -7.59 1.20
C ILE A 66 19.42 -9.00 1.72
N ILE A 67 19.50 -10.03 0.87
CA ILE A 67 19.28 -11.43 1.26
C ILE A 67 20.28 -11.85 2.36
N HIS A 68 21.55 -11.49 2.20
CA HIS A 68 22.58 -11.81 3.17
C HIS A 68 22.30 -11.18 4.54
N LYS A 69 21.92 -9.89 4.58
CA LYS A 69 21.55 -9.20 5.82
C LYS A 69 20.28 -9.78 6.46
N LEU A 70 19.28 -10.14 5.67
CA LEU A 70 18.06 -10.78 6.17
C LEU A 70 18.37 -12.14 6.81
N ASN A 71 19.27 -12.93 6.22
CA ASN A 71 19.68 -14.22 6.78
C ASN A 71 20.49 -14.11 8.07
N GLN A 72 21.25 -13.02 8.24
CA GLN A 72 21.97 -12.75 9.49
C GLN A 72 21.07 -12.21 10.60
N THR A 73 19.91 -11.65 10.24
CA THR A 73 18.95 -11.15 11.22
C THR A 73 18.28 -12.33 11.90
N THR A 74 18.77 -12.68 13.09
CA THR A 74 18.17 -13.75 13.89
C THR A 74 16.85 -13.26 14.46
N MET A 75 15.74 -13.84 14.00
CA MET A 75 14.45 -13.69 14.71
C MET A 75 14.61 -14.13 16.16
N SER A 76 13.97 -13.39 17.07
CA SER A 76 13.93 -13.73 18.50
C SER A 76 13.52 -15.21 18.67
N PRO A 77 14.15 -15.96 19.59
CA PRO A 77 13.82 -17.37 19.84
C PRO A 77 12.30 -17.60 20.01
N HIS A 78 11.62 -16.63 20.62
CA HIS A 78 10.18 -16.67 20.85
C HIS A 78 9.37 -16.57 19.55
N GLN A 79 9.80 -15.74 18.59
CA GLN A 79 9.13 -15.63 17.28
C GLN A 79 9.28 -16.93 16.47
N LYS A 80 10.47 -17.55 16.48
CA LYS A 80 10.70 -18.83 15.80
C LYS A 80 9.83 -19.96 16.36
N LEU A 81 9.66 -19.99 17.68
CA LEU A 81 8.79 -20.96 18.35
C LEU A 81 7.32 -20.75 17.96
N LEU A 82 6.83 -19.51 18.00
CA LEU A 82 5.44 -19.19 17.63
C LEU A 82 5.14 -19.54 16.16
N THR A 83 6.02 -19.23 15.21
CA THR A 83 5.82 -19.58 13.79
C THR A 83 5.84 -21.10 13.56
N ARG A 84 6.68 -21.84 14.30
CA ARG A 84 6.68 -23.31 14.25
C ARG A 84 5.43 -23.92 14.86
N MET A 85 5.01 -23.42 16.03
CA MET A 85 3.82 -23.90 16.71
C MET A 85 2.57 -23.66 15.86
N THR A 86 2.38 -22.46 15.32
CA THR A 86 1.23 -22.11 14.47
C THR A 86 1.18 -22.95 13.18
N GLY A 87 2.31 -23.18 12.51
CA GLY A 87 2.38 -24.04 11.33
C GLY A 87 2.11 -25.53 11.62
N TYR A 88 2.53 -26.02 12.79
CA TYR A 88 2.24 -27.39 13.23
C TYR A 88 0.78 -27.56 13.63
N LEU A 89 0.23 -26.61 14.40
CA LEU A 89 -1.17 -26.61 14.84
C LEU A 89 -2.13 -26.53 13.64
N GLY A 90 -1.85 -25.68 12.65
CA GLY A 90 -2.66 -25.53 11.45
C GLY A 90 -2.60 -26.73 10.47
N ARG A 91 -1.52 -27.54 10.49
CA ARG A 91 -1.40 -28.73 9.62
C ARG A 91 -1.87 -30.03 10.29
N LYS A 92 -1.97 -30.08 11.62
CA LYS A 92 -2.29 -31.31 12.38
C LYS A 92 -3.60 -31.27 13.16
N LEU A 93 -4.20 -30.11 13.42
CA LEU A 93 -5.50 -30.03 14.10
C LEU A 93 -6.65 -29.80 13.11
N SER A 94 -7.68 -30.64 13.20
CA SER A 94 -9.00 -30.37 12.59
C SER A 94 -9.61 -29.11 13.21
N PRO A 95 -10.39 -28.30 12.46
CA PRO A 95 -11.04 -27.09 12.99
C PRO A 95 -11.86 -27.35 14.27
N ALA A 96 -12.42 -28.55 14.44
CA ALA A 96 -13.15 -28.93 15.65
C ALA A 96 -12.25 -29.00 16.91
N VAL A 97 -11.00 -29.44 16.78
CA VAL A 97 -10.06 -29.57 17.92
C VAL A 97 -9.54 -28.21 18.36
N ALA A 98 -9.32 -27.30 17.40
CA ALA A 98 -8.95 -25.92 17.70
C ALA A 98 -10.07 -25.18 18.48
N ALA A 99 -11.33 -25.37 18.09
CA ALA A 99 -12.48 -24.76 18.78
C ALA A 99 -12.60 -25.24 20.24
N LEU A 100 -12.39 -26.54 20.49
CA LEU A 100 -12.43 -27.09 21.84
C LEU A 100 -11.31 -26.53 22.72
N ALA A 101 -10.08 -26.42 22.22
CA ALA A 101 -8.96 -25.85 22.98
C ALA A 101 -9.21 -24.38 23.39
N VAL A 102 -9.75 -23.57 22.47
CA VAL A 102 -10.11 -22.16 22.77
C VAL A 102 -11.21 -22.08 23.83
N SER A 103 -12.25 -22.91 23.71
CA SER A 103 -13.33 -22.95 24.70
C SER A 103 -12.85 -23.40 26.09
N GLY A 104 -11.91 -24.36 26.15
CA GLY A 104 -11.35 -24.84 27.42
C GLY A 104 -10.50 -23.80 28.14
N ILE A 105 -9.67 -23.04 27.41
CA ILE A 105 -8.88 -21.93 27.98
C ILE A 105 -9.81 -20.83 28.47
N ALA A 106 -10.84 -20.45 27.69
CA ALA A 106 -11.83 -19.45 28.12
C ALA A 106 -12.58 -19.90 29.38
N PHE A 107 -12.99 -21.16 29.44
CA PHE A 107 -13.69 -21.72 30.60
C PHE A 107 -12.77 -21.78 31.84
N ALA A 108 -11.49 -22.12 31.67
CA ALA A 108 -10.52 -22.12 32.76
C ALA A 108 -10.25 -20.71 33.30
N ILE A 109 -10.15 -19.69 32.43
CA ILE A 109 -10.00 -18.29 32.83
C ILE A 109 -11.23 -17.80 33.59
N LEU A 110 -12.44 -18.17 33.13
CA LEU A 110 -13.70 -17.82 33.80
C LEU A 110 -13.85 -18.55 35.14
N ALA A 111 -13.48 -19.84 35.22
CA ALA A 111 -13.59 -20.66 36.42
C ALA A 111 -12.52 -20.31 37.49
N ALA A 112 -11.36 -19.80 37.08
CA ALA A 112 -10.30 -19.37 38.00
C ALA A 112 -10.57 -18.02 38.68
N GLY A 113 -11.70 -17.35 38.38
CA GLY A 113 -12.09 -16.10 39.03
C GLY A 113 -11.10 -14.97 38.76
N GLY A 114 -11.10 -14.44 37.53
CA GLY A 114 -10.16 -13.43 37.04
C GLY A 114 -9.82 -12.32 38.06
N GLN A 115 -8.63 -12.41 38.67
CA GLN A 115 -8.02 -11.30 39.39
C GLN A 115 -7.33 -10.40 38.37
N ASN A 116 -7.99 -9.29 38.05
CA ASN A 116 -7.45 -8.24 37.19
C ASN A 116 -6.28 -7.54 37.91
N ASN A 117 -5.06 -7.99 37.64
CA ASN A 117 -3.86 -7.17 37.78
C ASN A 117 -3.16 -7.12 36.43
N LEU A 118 -3.79 -6.45 35.47
CA LEU A 118 -3.12 -5.93 34.29
C LEU A 118 -2.43 -4.64 34.75
N GLU A 119 -1.21 -4.74 35.27
CA GLU A 119 -0.31 -3.59 35.25
C GLU A 119 -0.06 -3.25 33.78
N PRO A 120 -0.41 -2.05 33.29
CA PRO A 120 -0.02 -1.64 31.96
C PRO A 120 1.48 -1.33 31.99
N GLY A 121 2.30 -2.37 31.87
CA GLY A 121 3.71 -2.27 31.52
C GLY A 121 3.85 -1.88 30.06
N SER A 122 3.42 -0.66 29.70
CA SER A 122 3.86 -0.02 28.48
C SER A 122 5.12 0.78 28.81
N GLU A 123 6.28 0.13 28.74
CA GLU A 123 7.46 0.84 28.27
C GLU A 123 7.12 1.33 26.85
N VAL A 124 6.65 2.56 26.79
CA VAL A 124 6.60 3.34 25.56
C VAL A 124 8.05 3.41 25.11
N VAL A 125 8.44 2.55 24.15
CA VAL A 125 9.65 2.76 23.36
C VAL A 125 9.43 4.10 22.70
N ALA A 126 10.02 5.13 23.30
CA ALA A 126 10.06 6.47 22.77
C ALA A 126 10.47 6.37 21.30
N ASN A 127 9.63 6.88 20.41
CA ASN A 127 9.96 7.06 19.01
C ASN A 127 11.32 7.76 18.96
N ALA A 128 12.38 7.02 18.65
CA ALA A 128 13.66 7.61 18.34
C ALA A 128 13.39 8.58 17.18
N PRO A 129 13.86 9.84 17.25
CA PRO A 129 13.63 10.79 16.17
C PRO A 129 14.29 10.20 14.91
N VAL A 130 13.47 9.82 13.94
CA VAL A 130 13.95 9.49 12.60
C VAL A 130 14.55 10.77 12.05
N SER A 131 15.88 10.85 12.07
CA SER A 131 16.62 11.93 11.43
C SER A 131 16.52 11.73 9.92
N VAL A 132 15.58 12.43 9.29
CA VAL A 132 15.53 12.53 7.83
C VAL A 132 16.69 13.40 7.40
N TYR A 133 17.78 12.77 6.95
CA TYR A 133 18.89 13.46 6.32
C TYR A 133 18.41 13.99 4.96
N LYS A 134 18.13 15.29 4.91
CA LYS A 134 17.82 15.99 3.65
C LYS A 134 19.09 16.07 2.82
N GLN A 135 19.33 15.08 1.96
CA GLN A 135 20.39 15.19 0.96
C GLN A 135 19.95 16.26 -0.06
N ASN A 136 20.72 17.35 -0.15
CA ASN A 136 20.59 18.34 -1.22
C ASN A 136 21.13 17.72 -2.53
N ILE A 137 20.36 16.81 -3.11
CA ILE A 137 20.61 16.31 -4.46
C ILE A 137 19.93 17.30 -5.39
N SER A 138 20.72 18.11 -6.09
CA SER A 138 20.22 18.93 -7.20
C SER A 138 19.76 17.99 -8.31
N PHE A 139 18.45 17.80 -8.41
CA PHE A 139 17.82 17.04 -9.49
C PHE A 139 17.50 18.00 -10.64
N THR A 140 18.15 17.82 -11.78
CA THR A 140 17.80 18.46 -13.04
C THR A 140 17.06 17.43 -13.92
N PRO A 141 15.73 17.53 -14.08
CA PRO A 141 15.01 16.62 -14.96
C PRO A 141 15.41 16.88 -16.41
N GLU A 142 15.97 15.88 -17.08
CA GLU A 142 16.07 15.84 -18.54
C GLU A 142 14.81 15.17 -19.08
N ILE A 143 13.97 15.95 -19.77
CA ILE A 143 12.81 15.41 -20.47
C ILE A 143 13.31 14.86 -21.81
N PRO A 144 13.10 13.56 -22.10
CA PRO A 144 13.50 13.00 -23.40
C PRO A 144 12.67 13.65 -24.52
N GLU A 145 13.35 14.03 -25.61
CA GLU A 145 12.72 14.65 -26.79
C GLU A 145 11.72 13.72 -27.50
N ASN A 146 11.85 12.41 -27.30
CA ASN A 146 10.99 11.40 -27.92
C ASN A 146 9.97 10.83 -26.92
N PRO A 147 8.68 10.73 -27.33
CA PRO A 147 7.65 10.08 -26.52
C PRO A 147 8.00 8.61 -26.27
N ILE A 148 7.96 8.18 -25.02
CA ILE A 148 8.10 6.75 -24.67
C ILE A 148 6.80 6.04 -25.05
N LEU A 149 6.85 5.19 -26.08
CA LEU A 149 5.74 4.32 -26.47
C LEU A 149 5.72 3.09 -25.54
N TYR A 150 4.67 2.95 -24.73
CA TYR A 150 4.45 1.76 -23.92
C TYR A 150 3.82 0.66 -24.79
N SER A 151 4.43 -0.53 -24.82
CA SER A 151 4.01 -1.64 -25.70
C SER A 151 2.63 -2.23 -25.39
N ASN A 152 1.98 -1.84 -24.27
CA ASN A 152 0.70 -2.38 -23.83
C ASN A 152 -0.37 -1.32 -23.50
N SER A 153 -0.15 -0.05 -23.83
CA SER A 153 -1.25 0.92 -23.81
C SER A 153 -2.03 0.80 -25.11
N GLY A 154 -3.24 0.23 -25.06
CA GLY A 154 -4.23 0.43 -26.12
C GLY A 154 -4.40 1.94 -26.42
N PRO A 155 -4.89 2.31 -27.60
CA PRO A 155 -4.95 3.71 -28.01
C PRO A 155 -5.71 4.53 -26.97
N VAL A 156 -5.04 5.55 -26.42
CA VAL A 156 -5.68 6.54 -25.57
C VAL A 156 -6.62 7.34 -26.46
N VAL A 157 -7.92 7.02 -26.40
CA VAL A 157 -8.96 7.80 -27.07
C VAL A 157 -9.12 9.10 -26.28
N ILE A 158 -8.47 10.16 -26.75
CA ILE A 158 -8.79 11.52 -26.31
C ILE A 158 -10.06 11.91 -27.07
N ALA A 159 -11.22 11.78 -26.43
CA ALA A 159 -12.44 12.36 -26.96
C ALA A 159 -12.36 13.87 -26.77
N ASN A 160 -11.99 14.60 -27.82
CA ASN A 160 -12.20 16.04 -27.84
C ASN A 160 -13.70 16.31 -27.93
N GLU A 161 -14.22 17.02 -26.94
CA GLU A 161 -15.63 17.39 -26.80
C GLU A 161 -16.03 18.54 -27.74
N ALA A 162 -15.58 18.49 -28.99
CA ALA A 162 -15.91 19.44 -30.04
C ALA A 162 -15.56 18.87 -31.43
N ASP A 163 -16.37 17.94 -31.95
CA ASP A 163 -16.77 17.95 -33.37
C ASP A 163 -17.75 16.83 -33.68
N HIS A 164 -18.96 17.22 -34.07
CA HIS A 164 -19.88 16.34 -34.78
C HIS A 164 -19.37 16.17 -36.23
N GLY A 165 -18.61 15.11 -36.51
CA GLY A 165 -18.30 14.78 -37.90
C GLY A 165 -17.17 13.77 -38.11
N SER A 166 -17.53 12.57 -38.58
CA SER A 166 -16.65 11.58 -39.22
C SER A 166 -15.46 11.03 -38.41
N LEU A 167 -15.66 9.85 -37.80
CA LEU A 167 -14.56 8.97 -37.38
C LEU A 167 -13.84 8.43 -38.63
N GLN A 168 -12.65 8.94 -38.92
CA GLN A 168 -11.70 8.25 -39.80
C GLN A 168 -10.74 7.42 -38.94
N PHE A 169 -10.85 6.09 -39.09
CA PHE A 169 -9.88 5.13 -38.58
C PHE A 169 -8.62 5.19 -39.45
N VAL A 170 -7.48 5.56 -38.87
CA VAL A 170 -6.18 5.38 -39.52
C VAL A 170 -5.59 4.06 -39.01
N ASP A 171 -5.60 3.06 -39.88
CA ASP A 171 -5.09 1.73 -39.66
C ASP A 171 -3.55 1.77 -39.74
N PHE A 172 -2.86 1.59 -38.60
CA PHE A 172 -1.40 1.47 -38.57
C PHE A 172 -1.01 0.00 -38.51
N ALA A 173 -1.03 -0.63 -39.69
CA ALA A 173 -0.41 -1.93 -39.92
C ALA A 173 1.12 -1.81 -39.89
N THR A 174 1.72 -2.51 -38.93
CA THR A 174 3.01 -3.24 -39.01
C THR A 174 4.18 -2.58 -39.75
N ARG A 175 5.19 -2.11 -39.00
CA ARG A 175 6.61 -2.39 -39.25
C ARG A 175 7.50 -2.00 -38.09
#